data_AF-A0A8C5K906-F1
#
_entry.id   AF-A0A8C5K906-F1
#
_cell.length_a   1.000
_cell.length_b   1.000
_cell.length_c   1.000
_cell.angle_alpha   90.00
_cell.angle_beta   90.00
_cell.angle_gamma   90.00
#
_symmetry.space_group_name_H-M   'P 1'
#
loop_
_entity.id
_entity.type
_entity.pdbx_description
1 polymer ?
#
loop_
_entity_poly.entity_id
_entity_poly.type
_entity_poly.pdbx_seq_one_letter_code
_entity_poly.pdbx_strand_id
1 'polypeptide(L)'
;MTKEFIDGSLQNGGKVLIHGNASISRSVAFVIAYIMETFDAFTYVQERRFCINPIAGFVHQLKEYKAIYLALHLERSLSVHSGTTGSLKRTHEEEDDFGNMQVASAQNG
;
A
#
# COMPACT_ATOMS: atom_id res chain seq x y z
N MET A 1 3.72 -0.18 18.57
CA MET A 1 3.84 0.96 19.52
C MET A 1 2.68 1.95 19.41
N THR A 2 2.67 2.94 18.50
CA THR A 2 1.63 4.00 18.52
C THR A 2 0.23 3.50 18.18
N LYS A 3 0.08 2.69 17.13
CA LYS A 3 -1.21 2.10 16.76
C LYS A 3 -1.74 1.20 17.89
N GLU A 4 -0.93 0.26 18.37
CA GLU A 4 -1.28 -0.64 19.48
C GLU A 4 -1.69 0.12 20.75
N PHE A 5 -1.03 1.24 21.07
CA PHE A 5 -1.40 2.08 22.20
C PHE A 5 -2.80 2.69 22.01
N ILE A 6 -3.08 3.22 20.82
CA ILE A 6 -4.40 3.78 20.51
C ILE A 6 -5.46 2.67 20.55
N ASP A 7 -5.22 1.56 19.87
CA ASP A 7 -6.13 0.42 19.79
C ASP A 7 -6.44 -0.13 21.18
N GLY A 8 -5.42 -0.32 22.03
CA GLY A 8 -5.61 -0.82 23.40
C GLY A 8 -6.45 0.12 24.27
N SER A 9 -6.28 1.44 24.13
CA SER A 9 -7.12 2.41 24.83
C SER A 9 -8.57 2.38 24.34
N LEU A 10 -8.78 2.36 23.03
CA LEU A 10 -10.12 2.34 22.43
C LEU A 10 -10.87 1.05 22.71
N GLN A 11 -10.20 -0.11 22.68
CA GLN A 11 -10.79 -1.42 23.02
C GLN A 11 -11.29 -1.46 24.47
N ASN A 12 -10.66 -0.71 25.37
CA ASN A 12 -11.04 -0.60 26.76
C ASN A 12 -12.11 0.50 27.01
N GLY A 13 -12.70 1.08 25.95
CA GLY A 13 -13.68 2.17 26.05
C GLY A 13 -13.06 3.53 26.45
N GLY A 14 -11.74 3.64 26.38
CA GLY A 14 -11.00 4.86 26.70
C GLY A 14 -11.05 5.92 25.59
N LYS A 15 -10.38 7.04 25.84
CA LYS A 15 -10.20 8.13 24.87
C LYS A 15 -8.72 8.48 24.80
N VAL A 16 -8.23 8.74 23.59
CA VAL A 16 -6.81 9.08 23.35
C VAL A 16 -6.71 10.51 22.84
N LEU A 17 -5.83 11.29 23.46
CA LEU A 17 -5.43 12.61 22.97
C LEU A 17 -4.07 12.51 22.27
N ILE A 18 -4.06 12.78 20.96
CA ILE A 18 -2.82 12.87 20.18
C ILE A 18 -2.50 14.36 20.00
N HIS A 19 -1.38 14.81 20.54
CA HIS A 19 -0.97 16.21 20.47
C HIS A 19 0.52 16.37 20.14
N GLY A 20 0.86 17.56 19.65
CA GLY A 20 2.23 18.08 19.62
C GLY A 20 2.20 19.57 19.96
N ASN A 21 3.35 20.22 20.11
CA ASN A 21 3.42 21.61 20.61
C ASN A 21 2.46 22.57 19.88
N ALA A 22 2.48 22.58 18.55
CA ALA A 22 1.54 23.36 17.74
C ALA A 22 0.34 22.54 17.22
N SER A 23 0.43 21.21 17.28
CA SER A 23 -0.58 20.29 16.75
C SER A 23 -1.03 20.54 15.29
N ILE A 24 -0.12 21.01 14.44
CA ILE A 24 -0.37 21.33 13.02
C ILE A 24 0.24 20.27 12.07
N SER A 25 1.38 19.68 12.45
CA SER A 25 2.20 18.85 11.55
C SER A 25 2.36 17.41 12.05
N ARG A 26 3.27 17.15 13.00
CA ARG A 26 3.57 15.78 13.48
C ARG A 26 2.36 15.01 13.98
N SER A 27 1.63 15.56 14.95
CA SER A 27 0.45 14.89 15.53
C SER A 27 -0.66 14.67 14.51
N VAL A 28 -0.84 15.61 13.57
CA VAL A 28 -1.80 15.49 12.47
C VAL A 28 -1.42 14.33 11.55
N ALA A 29 -0.14 14.22 11.16
CA ALA A 29 0.33 13.14 10.32
C ALA A 29 0.06 11.76 10.95
N PHE A 30 0.28 11.61 12.26
CA PHE A 30 -0.07 10.38 12.98
C PHE A 30 -1.57 10.08 12.97
N VAL A 31 -2.41 11.09 13.17
CA VAL A 31 -3.88 10.92 13.13
C VAL A 31 -4.31 10.46 11.73
N ILE A 32 -3.82 11.12 10.68
CA ILE A 32 -4.15 10.77 9.28
C ILE A 32 -3.71 9.33 8.98
N ALA A 33 -2.49 8.94 9.38
CA ALA A 33 -1.98 7.59 9.19
C ALA A 33 -2.80 6.54 9.98
N TYR A 34 -3.26 6.88 11.19
CA TYR A 34 -4.03 5.97 12.02
C TYR A 34 -5.42 5.67 11.44
N ILE A 35 -6.11 6.68 10.93
CA ILE A 35 -7.46 6.54 10.37
C ILE A 35 -7.46 6.16 8.88
N MET A 36 -6.29 5.85 8.30
CA MET A 36 -6.05 5.74 6.85
C MET A 36 -6.71 4.53 6.16
N GLU A 37 -7.73 3.96 6.78
CA GLU A 37 -8.51 2.81 6.32
C GLU A 37 -9.77 3.22 5.53
N THR A 38 -10.16 4.49 5.61
CA THR A 38 -11.37 5.02 4.96
C THR A 38 -10.98 6.11 3.96
N PHE A 39 -11.66 6.16 2.83
CA PHE A 39 -11.39 7.11 1.76
C PHE A 39 -11.28 8.54 2.29
N ASP A 40 -10.24 9.22 1.81
CA ASP A 40 -9.86 10.60 2.10
C ASP A 40 -9.67 11.00 3.59
N ALA A 41 -8.85 10.23 4.31
CA ALA A 41 -8.40 10.53 5.67
C ALA A 41 -7.83 11.96 5.85
N PHE A 42 -7.20 12.54 4.83
CA PHE A 42 -6.68 13.91 4.91
C PHE A 42 -7.83 14.91 5.01
N THR A 43 -8.78 14.84 4.07
CA THR A 43 -9.97 15.72 4.07
C THR A 43 -10.80 15.53 5.33
N TYR A 44 -10.99 14.29 5.78
CA TYR A 44 -11.72 14.00 7.03
C TYR A 44 -11.13 14.73 8.25
N VAL A 45 -9.79 14.79 8.36
CA VAL A 45 -9.11 15.51 9.45
C VAL A 45 -9.15 17.02 9.21
N GLN A 46 -9.02 17.47 7.96
CA GLN A 46 -9.09 18.88 7.61
C GLN A 46 -10.45 19.51 7.94
N GLU A 47 -11.55 18.80 7.66
CA GLU A 47 -12.90 19.25 7.99
C GLU A 47 -13.13 19.42 9.49
N ARG A 48 -12.47 18.61 10.33
CA ARG A 48 -12.55 18.70 11.79
C ARG A 48 -11.56 19.71 12.38
N ARG A 49 -10.47 19.99 11.66
CA ARG A 49 -9.42 20.91 12.09
C ARG A 49 -8.82 21.61 10.87
N PHE A 50 -9.44 22.71 10.45
CA PHE A 50 -9.07 23.46 9.24
C PHE A 50 -7.60 23.92 9.21
N CYS A 51 -6.97 24.12 10.38
CA CYS A 51 -5.61 24.62 10.50
C CYS A 51 -4.52 23.54 10.39
N ILE A 52 -4.88 22.32 9.95
CA ILE A 52 -3.87 21.29 9.71
C ILE A 52 -2.93 21.69 8.58
N ASN A 53 -1.64 21.45 8.76
CA ASN A 53 -0.63 21.70 7.73
C ASN A 53 0.58 20.78 7.96
N PRO A 54 0.49 19.49 7.61
CA PRO A 54 1.63 18.60 7.63
C PRO A 54 2.74 19.13 6.72
N ILE A 55 3.99 19.09 7.19
CA ILE A 55 5.12 19.46 6.32
C ILE A 55 5.19 18.51 5.10
N ALA A 56 5.73 18.99 3.99
CA ALA A 56 5.78 18.23 2.74
C ALA A 56 6.36 16.82 2.90
N GLY A 57 7.38 16.64 3.75
CA GLY A 57 7.94 15.33 4.05
C GLY A 57 6.91 14.35 4.63
N PHE A 58 6.07 14.77 5.57
CA PHE A 58 5.01 13.93 6.11
C PHE A 58 3.93 13.62 5.07
N VAL A 59 3.60 14.58 4.20
CA VAL A 59 2.63 14.32 3.12
C VAL A 59 3.16 13.24 2.17
N HIS A 60 4.45 13.27 1.82
CA HIS A 60 5.06 12.21 1.00
C HIS A 60 5.04 10.86 1.73
N GLN A 61 5.48 10.83 2.99
CA GLN A 61 5.45 9.62 3.82
C GLN A 61 4.03 9.05 3.96
N LEU A 62 3.00 9.90 4.07
CA LEU A 62 1.60 9.47 4.12
C LEU A 62 1.15 8.85 2.80
N LYS A 63 1.59 9.38 1.66
CA LYS A 63 1.29 8.80 0.33
C LYS A 63 1.94 7.43 0.18
N GLU A 64 3.21 7.30 0.55
CA GLU A 64 3.93 6.02 0.52
C GLU A 64 3.30 5.00 1.48
N TYR A 65 3.00 5.44 2.70
CA TYR A 65 2.32 4.61 3.71
C TYR A 65 0.97 4.09 3.19
N LYS A 66 0.18 4.95 2.51
CA LYS A 66 -1.10 4.53 1.90
C LYS A 66 -0.91 3.42 0.87
N ALA A 67 0.11 3.50 0.02
CA ALA A 67 0.39 2.48 -0.98
C ALA A 67 0.76 1.14 -0.33
N ILE A 68 1.64 1.17 0.66
CA ILE A 68 2.04 -0.01 1.43
C ILE A 68 0.83 -0.62 2.17
N TYR A 69 0.04 0.23 2.84
CA TYR A 69 -1.14 -0.19 3.57
C TYR A 69 -2.15 -0.88 2.65
N LEU A 70 -2.43 -0.32 1.46
CA LEU A 70 -3.35 -0.90 0.50
C LEU A 70 -2.87 -2.26 -0.02
N ALA A 71 -1.57 -2.39 -0.32
CA ALA A 71 -0.98 -3.66 -0.74
C ALA A 71 -1.13 -4.74 0.34
N LEU A 72 -0.80 -4.42 1.59
CA LEU A 72 -0.96 -5.33 2.72
C LEU A 72 -2.43 -5.73 2.96
N HIS A 73 -3.35 -4.79 2.80
CA HIS A 73 -4.79 -5.05 2.97
C HIS A 73 -5.31 -5.97 1.86
N LEU A 74 -4.83 -5.80 0.61
CA LEU A 74 -5.15 -6.67 -0.51
C LEU A 74 -4.60 -8.08 -0.31
N GLU A 75 -3.32 -8.23 0.05
CA GLU A 75 -2.71 -9.53 0.36
C GLU A 75 -3.47 -10.27 1.48
N ARG A 76 -3.88 -9.54 2.53
CA ARG A 76 -4.67 -10.10 3.62
C ARG A 76 -6.06 -10.55 3.16
N SER A 77 -6.69 -9.81 2.24
CA SER A 77 -7.98 -10.22 1.67
C SER A 77 -7.88 -11.47 0.78
N LEU A 78 -6.79 -11.62 0.02
CA LEU A 78 -6.56 -12.76 -0.88
C LEU A 78 -6.15 -14.02 -0.11
N SER A 79 -5.32 -13.89 0.92
CA SER A 79 -4.87 -15.01 1.76
C SER A 79 -5.99 -15.67 2.56
N VAL A 80 -7.03 -14.92 2.95
CA VAL A 80 -8.23 -15.47 3.62
C VAL A 80 -9.05 -16.38 2.69
N HIS A 81 -8.90 -16.26 1.37
CA HIS A 81 -9.65 -17.06 0.38
C HIS A 81 -8.89 -18.30 -0.13
N SER A 82 -7.62 -18.51 0.25
CA SER A 82 -6.80 -19.63 -0.23
C SER A 82 -6.96 -20.91 0.61
N GLY A 83 -8.21 -21.28 0.90
CA GLY A 83 -8.59 -22.58 1.46
C GLY A 83 -8.81 -23.68 0.42
N THR A 84 -8.63 -23.39 -0.87
CA THR A 84 -8.72 -24.37 -1.96
C THR A 84 -7.47 -24.34 -2.82
N THR A 85 -6.77 -25.47 -2.81
CA THR A 85 -5.53 -25.78 -3.53
C THR A 85 -5.60 -25.43 -5.02
N GLY A 86 -4.67 -24.60 -5.50
CA GLY A 86 -4.47 -24.36 -6.92
C GLY A 86 -3.04 -23.92 -7.20
N SER A 87 -2.16 -24.89 -7.47
CA SER A 87 -0.78 -24.64 -7.89
C SER A 87 -0.78 -23.97 -9.26
N LEU A 88 -0.58 -22.64 -9.32
CA LEU A 88 -0.33 -21.95 -10.58
C LEU A 88 1.14 -22.16 -10.97
N LYS A 89 1.42 -23.33 -11.54
CA LYS A 89 2.70 -23.65 -12.18
C LYS A 89 2.74 -22.91 -13.51
N ARG A 90 3.55 -21.85 -13.60
CA ARG A 90 3.90 -21.18 -14.86
C ARG A 90 4.66 -22.19 -15.72
N THR A 91 4.09 -22.62 -16.83
CA THR A 91 4.79 -23.41 -17.85
C THR A 91 5.73 -22.48 -18.60
N HIS A 92 7.03 -22.69 -18.45
CA HIS A 92 8.06 -22.11 -19.30
C HIS A 92 8.21 -23.06 -20.49
N GLU A 93 7.77 -22.63 -21.68
CA GLU A 93 8.03 -23.38 -22.92
C GLU A 93 9.49 -23.09 -23.32
N GLU A 94 10.31 -24.14 -23.27
CA GLU A 94 11.68 -24.13 -23.77
C GLU A 94 11.62 -24.21 -25.30
N GLU A 95 11.99 -23.14 -26.01
CA GLU A 95 12.23 -23.18 -27.45
C GLU A 95 13.62 -23.79 -27.70
N ASP A 96 13.66 -25.09 -28.01
CA ASP A 96 14.80 -25.76 -28.62
C ASP A 96 14.36 -26.34 -29.98
N ASP A 97 14.79 -25.73 -31.09
CA ASP A 97 15.20 -26.49 -32.28
C ASP A 97 16.19 -25.68 -33.14
N PHE A 98 17.46 -26.07 -33.05
CA PHE A 98 18.53 -25.70 -33.97
C PHE A 98 18.65 -26.84 -35.01
N GLY A 99 18.26 -26.59 -36.26
CA GLY A 99 18.17 -27.66 -37.28
C GLY A 99 18.29 -27.21 -38.75
N ASN A 100 19.40 -26.55 -39.11
CA ASN A 100 20.13 -26.61 -40.38
C ASN A 100 19.45 -27.23 -41.65
N MET A 101 19.18 -26.45 -42.73
CA MET A 101 19.38 -26.93 -44.11
C MET A 101 19.38 -25.84 -45.21
N GLN A 102 20.50 -25.82 -45.95
CA GLN A 102 20.73 -25.56 -47.38
C GLN A 102 20.62 -24.17 -48.05
N VAL A 103 21.80 -23.81 -48.58
CA VAL A 103 22.11 -22.87 -49.65
C VAL A 103 21.45 -23.32 -50.97
N ALA A 104 20.74 -22.41 -51.64
CA ALA A 104 20.50 -22.49 -53.08
C ALA A 104 20.53 -21.08 -53.69
N SER A 105 21.54 -20.86 -54.53
CA SER A 105 21.71 -19.72 -55.43
C SER A 105 20.68 -19.71 -56.55
N ALA A 106 20.14 -18.54 -56.91
CA ALA A 106 19.70 -18.24 -58.28
C ALA A 106 19.67 -16.72 -58.53
N GLN A 107 20.54 -16.28 -59.44
CA GLN A 107 20.48 -14.98 -60.11
C GLN A 107 19.18 -14.87 -60.92
N ASN A 108 18.61 -13.66 -61.00
CA ASN A 108 17.75 -13.13 -62.08
C ASN A 108 17.38 -11.70 -61.67
N GLY A 109 17.48 -10.65 -62.48
CA GLY A 109 17.91 -10.46 -63.87
C GLY A 109 17.94 -8.94 -64.13
#